data_AF-A0AAD9X444-F1
#
_entry.id   AF-A0AAD9X444-F1
#
_cell.length_a   1.000
_cell.length_b   1.000
_cell.length_c   1.000
_cell.angle_alpha   90.00
_cell.angle_beta   90.00
_cell.angle_gamma   90.00
#
_symmetry.space_group_name_H-M   'P 1'
#
loop_
_entity.id
_entity.type
_entity.pdbx_description
1 polymer ?
#
loop_
_entity_poly.entity_id
_entity_poly.type
_entity_poly.pdbx_seq_one_letter_code
_entity_poly.pdbx_strand_id
1 'polypeptide(L)'
;MKDNSPYFGCIVGRVANRIKEGKFTLNGVDYTLPINNGPNSLHGGNKGFDKVVWEVVDRKDGEHPSITLKYQSHDGEEGYPGDVTVTAVYTLTSSRTMRLDMEAFPKNKPTPINLAQHTYWNLAGHNSGKVFDHSIQIWGSQITPLDQNSIPTGEFLPVKGSCFDYTSEKKIGISINQVPGLGYDHNYVLDCGEVKSGLKCAAKVKDPFGSRVLNVWTDAPGM
;
A
#
# COMPACT_ATOMS: atom_id res chain seq x y z
N MET A 1 -10.53 8.28 -23.72
CA MET A 1 -10.17 6.94 -23.21
C MET A 1 -9.97 7.07 -21.71
N LYS A 2 -10.57 6.18 -20.91
CA LYS A 2 -10.42 6.18 -19.43
C LYS A 2 -9.06 5.54 -19.11
N ASP A 3 -7.97 6.27 -19.35
CA ASP A 3 -6.60 5.72 -19.36
C ASP A 3 -5.94 5.60 -17.98
N ASN A 4 -6.70 5.55 -16.89
CA ASN A 4 -6.14 5.26 -15.57
C ASN A 4 -6.42 3.81 -15.18
N SER A 5 -5.43 2.96 -15.42
CA SER A 5 -5.28 1.69 -14.71
C SER A 5 -5.38 1.96 -13.19
N PRO A 6 -6.14 1.17 -12.41
CA PRO A 6 -6.27 1.32 -10.95
C PRO A 6 -5.02 0.82 -10.22
N TYR A 7 -3.83 1.25 -10.65
CA TYR A 7 -2.56 0.96 -10.00
C TYR A 7 -2.19 -0.54 -9.95
N PHE A 8 -2.59 -1.35 -10.93
CA PHE A 8 -2.34 -2.80 -10.93
C PHE A 8 -0.85 -3.17 -10.75
N GLY A 9 -0.49 -3.71 -9.57
CA GLY A 9 0.81 -4.34 -9.31
C GLY A 9 2.03 -3.41 -9.23
N CYS A 10 1.80 -2.10 -9.34
CA CYS A 10 2.84 -1.08 -9.39
C CYS A 10 3.31 -0.64 -7.99
N ILE A 11 4.39 0.13 -7.95
CA ILE A 11 4.79 0.91 -6.76
C ILE A 11 4.13 2.28 -6.85
N VAL A 12 3.41 2.67 -5.81
CA VAL A 12 2.83 4.01 -5.67
C VAL A 12 3.69 4.90 -4.77
N GLY A 13 3.82 6.15 -5.16
CA GLY A 13 4.64 7.17 -4.49
C GLY A 13 4.66 8.46 -5.32
N ARG A 14 5.18 9.60 -4.84
CA ARG A 14 6.02 9.79 -3.65
C ARG A 14 5.32 9.55 -2.30
N VAL A 15 4.01 9.81 -2.25
CA VAL A 15 3.14 9.51 -1.09
C VAL A 15 1.96 8.65 -1.56
N ALA A 16 1.88 7.43 -1.04
CA ALA A 16 0.77 6.51 -1.24
C ALA A 16 -0.50 6.99 -0.50
N ASN A 17 -1.66 6.61 -1.05
CA ASN A 17 -2.99 7.03 -0.60
C ASN A 17 -3.21 8.54 -0.76
N ARG A 18 -4.16 9.12 -0.02
CA ARG A 18 -4.69 10.46 -0.26
C ARG A 18 -4.02 11.51 0.62
N ILE A 19 -3.81 12.69 0.04
CA ILE A 19 -3.51 13.94 0.75
C ILE A 19 -4.70 14.87 0.58
N LYS A 20 -5.29 15.26 1.71
CA LYS A 20 -6.48 16.12 1.77
C LYS A 20 -6.25 17.41 0.99
N GLU A 21 -7.16 17.72 0.06
CA GLU A 21 -7.10 18.92 -0.79
C GLU A 21 -5.80 19.07 -1.60
N GLY A 22 -5.00 18.00 -1.69
CA GLY A 22 -3.67 18.04 -2.30
C GLY A 22 -2.73 19.05 -1.62
N LYS A 23 -2.90 19.33 -0.32
CA LYS A 23 -2.11 20.34 0.38
C LYS A 23 -1.44 19.79 1.62
N PHE A 24 -0.24 20.28 1.88
CA PHE A 24 0.44 20.07 3.15
C PHE A 24 1.41 21.22 3.42
N THR A 25 1.73 21.43 4.69
CA THR A 25 2.73 22.38 5.14
C THR A 25 3.92 21.62 5.70
N LEU A 26 5.13 21.97 5.25
CA LEU A 26 6.37 21.37 5.76
C LEU A 26 7.37 22.49 6.07
N ASN A 27 7.83 22.55 7.32
CA ASN A 27 8.74 23.58 7.82
C ASN A 27 8.25 25.01 7.53
N GLY A 28 6.94 25.24 7.65
CA GLY A 28 6.31 26.56 7.43
C GLY A 28 6.13 26.94 5.96
N VAL A 29 6.43 26.05 5.01
CA VAL A 29 6.18 26.25 3.58
C VAL A 29 4.99 25.42 3.14
N ASP A 30 4.05 26.07 2.45
CA ASP A 30 2.87 25.42 1.89
C ASP A 30 3.16 24.84 0.50
N TYR A 31 2.76 23.58 0.31
CA TYR A 31 2.89 22.85 -0.94
C TYR A 31 1.51 22.47 -1.47
N THR A 32 1.34 22.53 -2.79
CA THR A 32 0.12 22.11 -3.49
C THR A 32 0.47 21.04 -4.51
N LEU A 33 -0.30 19.96 -4.48
CA LEU A 33 -0.19 18.77 -5.30
C LEU A 33 -1.36 18.71 -6.29
N PRO A 34 -1.22 17.98 -7.42
CA PRO A 34 -2.31 17.81 -8.36
C PRO A 34 -3.53 17.09 -7.77
N ILE A 35 -4.72 17.63 -8.05
CA ILE A 35 -5.99 17.02 -7.67
C ILE A 35 -6.40 15.99 -8.72
N ASN A 36 -5.88 14.77 -8.58
CA ASN A 36 -6.15 13.64 -9.48
C ASN A 36 -7.25 12.70 -8.94
N ASN A 37 -7.68 12.86 -7.68
CA ASN A 37 -8.80 12.15 -7.08
C ASN A 37 -9.65 13.13 -6.26
N GLY A 38 -10.38 13.99 -6.96
CA GLY A 38 -11.07 15.14 -6.40
C GLY A 38 -11.92 14.83 -5.15
N PRO A 39 -11.84 15.67 -4.09
CA PRO A 39 -11.07 16.92 -3.99
C PRO A 39 -9.59 16.75 -3.58
N ASN A 40 -9.02 15.54 -3.64
CA ASN A 40 -7.72 15.20 -3.05
C ASN A 40 -6.64 14.87 -4.10
N SER A 41 -5.38 14.84 -3.65
CA SER A 41 -4.28 14.20 -4.37
C SER A 41 -4.18 12.74 -3.92
N LEU A 42 -3.93 11.81 -4.84
CA LEU A 42 -3.89 10.36 -4.61
C LEU A 42 -2.63 9.75 -5.25
N HIS A 43 -1.96 8.87 -4.52
CA HIS A 43 -0.86 8.03 -5.01
C HIS A 43 0.24 8.80 -5.75
N GLY A 44 0.63 9.95 -5.22
CA GLY A 44 1.72 10.75 -5.76
C GLY A 44 1.35 11.70 -6.90
N GLY A 45 0.09 11.74 -7.34
CA GLY A 45 -0.39 12.74 -8.31
C GLY A 45 -0.69 12.17 -9.70
N ASN A 46 -0.66 13.02 -10.73
CA ASN A 46 -1.04 12.65 -12.09
C ASN A 46 -0.11 11.57 -12.66
N LYS A 47 1.19 11.79 -12.55
CA LYS A 47 2.27 10.88 -12.96
C LYS A 47 3.11 10.46 -11.74
N GLY A 48 2.46 9.75 -10.82
CA GLY A 48 3.15 9.10 -9.70
C GLY A 48 4.13 8.01 -10.16
N PHE A 49 4.77 7.36 -9.18
CA PHE A 49 5.79 6.33 -9.42
C PHE A 49 5.28 5.10 -10.19
N ASP A 50 3.96 4.95 -10.31
CA ASP A 50 3.28 3.93 -11.09
C ASP A 50 3.39 4.16 -12.61
N LYS A 51 3.68 5.40 -13.05
CA LYS A 51 3.68 5.81 -14.47
C LYS A 51 5.04 6.31 -14.97
N VAL A 52 6.11 5.95 -14.27
CA VAL A 52 7.49 6.27 -14.67
C VAL A 52 8.26 4.99 -15.00
N VAL A 53 9.28 5.13 -15.83
CA VAL A 53 10.19 4.03 -16.14
C VAL A 53 11.28 4.02 -15.09
N TRP A 54 11.39 2.90 -14.38
CA TRP A 54 12.45 2.67 -13.40
C TRP A 54 13.69 2.09 -14.09
N GLU A 55 14.86 2.55 -13.69
CA GLU A 55 16.14 2.02 -14.14
C GLU A 55 16.43 0.70 -13.42
N VAL A 56 16.83 -0.34 -14.14
CA VAL A 56 17.39 -1.55 -13.53
C VAL A 56 18.87 -1.30 -13.26
N VAL A 57 19.24 -1.18 -11.99
CA VAL A 57 20.62 -0.83 -11.59
C VAL A 57 21.43 -2.00 -11.07
N ASP A 58 20.77 -3.10 -10.70
CA ASP A 58 21.42 -4.33 -10.28
C ASP A 58 20.52 -5.54 -10.56
N ARG A 59 21.12 -6.68 -10.89
CA ARG A 59 20.46 -7.97 -11.04
C ARG A 59 21.41 -9.06 -10.55
N LYS A 60 20.90 -9.92 -9.67
CA LYS A 60 21.63 -11.08 -9.15
C LYS A 60 20.84 -12.34 -9.47
N ASP A 61 21.50 -13.31 -10.09
CA ASP A 61 20.98 -14.67 -10.24
C ASP A 61 21.51 -15.54 -9.07
N GLY A 62 21.02 -16.78 -8.94
CA GLY A 62 21.47 -17.73 -7.92
C GLY A 62 20.32 -18.29 -7.09
N GLU A 63 20.63 -18.74 -5.86
CA GLU A 63 19.65 -19.33 -4.94
C GLU A 63 18.58 -18.33 -4.47
N HIS A 64 18.98 -17.07 -4.30
CA HIS A 64 18.10 -15.95 -3.92
C HIS A 64 18.18 -14.84 -4.97
N PRO A 65 17.58 -15.05 -6.16
CA PRO A 65 17.68 -14.08 -7.24
C PRO A 65 16.99 -12.77 -6.85
N SER A 66 17.54 -11.65 -7.31
CA SER A 66 17.02 -10.31 -7.04
C SER A 66 17.20 -9.35 -8.20
N ILE A 67 16.35 -8.33 -8.24
CA ILE A 67 16.44 -7.19 -9.15
C ILE A 67 16.26 -5.89 -8.36
N THR A 68 17.14 -4.92 -8.61
CA THR A 68 17.07 -3.59 -8.01
C THR A 68 16.62 -2.58 -9.06
N LEU A 69 15.48 -1.96 -8.79
CA LEU A 69 14.94 -0.86 -9.56
C LEU A 69 15.28 0.46 -8.87
N LYS A 70 15.57 1.50 -9.65
CA LYS A 70 15.86 2.84 -9.16
C LYS A 70 15.07 3.89 -9.94
N TYR A 71 14.58 4.90 -9.22
CA TYR A 71 14.00 6.09 -9.80
C TYR A 71 14.61 7.34 -9.15
N GLN A 72 14.78 8.41 -9.94
CA GLN A 72 15.22 9.71 -9.44
C GLN A 72 14.06 10.68 -9.63
N SER A 73 13.36 10.98 -8.54
CA SER A 73 12.27 11.95 -8.50
C SER A 73 12.86 13.32 -8.20
N HIS A 74 12.69 14.29 -9.09
CA HIS A 74 13.34 15.59 -8.96
C HIS A 74 12.57 16.54 -8.02
N ASP A 75 13.22 17.61 -7.56
CA ASP A 75 12.57 18.70 -6.83
C ASP A 75 11.41 19.29 -7.63
N GLY A 76 10.24 19.42 -6.99
CA GLY A 76 9.02 19.92 -7.62
C GLY A 76 8.24 18.88 -8.44
N GLU A 77 8.72 17.65 -8.59
CA GLU A 77 7.99 16.60 -9.29
C GLU A 77 6.63 16.35 -8.60
N GLU A 78 5.54 16.47 -9.36
CA GLU A 78 4.16 16.41 -8.86
C GLU A 78 3.88 17.39 -7.68
N GLY A 79 4.69 18.44 -7.51
CA GLY A 79 4.56 19.44 -6.46
C GLY A 79 5.29 19.12 -5.14
N TYR A 80 6.00 17.99 -5.04
CA TYR A 80 6.74 17.63 -3.84
C TYR A 80 8.14 18.29 -3.77
N PRO A 81 8.60 18.76 -2.61
CA PRO A 81 9.93 19.35 -2.46
C PRO A 81 11.04 18.29 -2.47
N GLY A 82 12.21 18.66 -2.97
CA GLY A 82 13.46 17.91 -2.86
C GLY A 82 13.63 16.81 -3.89
N ASP A 83 14.89 16.60 -4.27
CA ASP A 83 15.30 15.45 -5.05
C ASP A 83 15.32 14.20 -4.17
N VAL A 84 14.77 13.10 -4.67
CA VAL A 84 14.70 11.82 -3.98
C VAL A 84 15.22 10.72 -4.90
N THR A 85 16.21 9.97 -4.44
CA THR A 85 16.51 8.65 -5.03
C THR A 85 15.62 7.63 -4.36
N VAL A 86 14.87 6.86 -5.14
CA VAL A 86 14.06 5.74 -4.63
C VAL A 86 14.59 4.45 -5.22
N THR A 87 14.71 3.43 -4.40
CA THR A 87 15.08 2.07 -4.81
C THR A 87 14.02 1.07 -4.37
N ALA A 88 13.82 0.05 -5.19
CA ALA A 88 12.95 -1.08 -4.91
C ALA A 88 13.68 -2.37 -5.27
N VAL A 89 13.97 -3.19 -4.25
CA VAL A 89 14.68 -4.46 -4.41
C VAL A 89 13.70 -5.59 -4.26
N TYR A 90 13.42 -6.29 -5.36
CA TYR A 90 12.62 -7.52 -5.34
C TYR A 90 13.56 -8.72 -5.20
N THR A 91 13.36 -9.51 -4.15
CA THR A 91 14.16 -10.72 -3.88
C THR A 91 13.26 -11.93 -3.70
N LEU A 92 13.57 -13.03 -4.39
CA LEU A 92 12.98 -14.34 -4.08
C LEU A 92 13.85 -15.01 -3.01
N THR A 93 13.45 -14.90 -1.74
CA THR A 93 14.21 -15.46 -0.61
C THR A 93 14.01 -16.97 -0.45
N SER A 94 13.00 -17.52 -1.12
CA SER A 94 12.77 -18.97 -1.27
C SER A 94 11.79 -19.21 -2.43
N SER A 95 11.47 -20.47 -2.72
CA SER A 95 10.52 -20.84 -3.79
C SER A 95 9.09 -20.29 -3.61
N ARG A 96 8.74 -19.78 -2.42
CA ARG A 96 7.38 -19.30 -2.09
C ARG A 96 7.37 -17.96 -1.33
N THR A 97 8.51 -17.27 -1.25
CA THR A 97 8.61 -16.00 -0.53
C THR A 97 9.26 -14.95 -1.42
N MET A 98 8.54 -13.86 -1.63
CA MET A 98 9.05 -12.64 -2.25
C MET A 98 9.18 -11.57 -1.18
N ARG A 99 10.35 -10.94 -1.12
CA ARG A 99 10.63 -9.76 -0.29
C ARG A 99 10.76 -8.55 -1.21
N LEU A 100 10.13 -7.45 -0.81
CA LEU A 100 10.31 -6.14 -1.43
C LEU A 100 10.86 -5.19 -0.36
N ASP A 101 12.08 -4.73 -0.57
CA ASP A 101 12.67 -3.65 0.22
C ASP A 101 12.57 -2.35 -0.58
N MET A 102 11.99 -1.31 0.02
CA MET A 102 11.87 0.01 -0.60
C MET A 102 12.61 1.04 0.25
N GLU A 103 13.52 1.78 -0.37
CA GLU A 103 14.24 2.86 0.29
C GLU A 103 14.08 4.16 -0.48
N ALA A 104 13.97 5.27 0.24
CA ALA A 104 13.94 6.60 -0.35
C ALA A 104 14.96 7.49 0.37
N PHE A 105 15.86 8.10 -0.40
CA PHE A 105 16.90 8.98 0.11
C PHE A 105 16.67 10.41 -0.40
N PRO A 106 16.19 11.34 0.45
CA PRO A 106 16.10 12.76 0.11
C PRO A 106 17.51 13.37 0.08
N LYS A 107 17.85 14.07 -1.01
CA LYS A 107 19.22 14.57 -1.22
C LYS A 107 19.45 15.98 -0.69
N ASN A 108 18.45 16.85 -0.74
CA ASN A 108 18.66 18.29 -0.54
C ASN A 108 17.56 19.00 0.26
N LYS A 109 16.33 18.46 0.32
CA LYS A 109 15.23 19.04 1.10
C LYS A 109 14.44 17.94 1.82
N PRO A 110 13.91 18.22 3.02
CA PRO A 110 12.89 17.38 3.65
C PRO A 110 11.67 17.23 2.73
N THR A 111 11.09 16.04 2.70
CA THR A 111 9.93 15.71 1.85
C THR A 111 9.13 14.58 2.47
N PRO A 112 7.80 14.55 2.35
CA PRO A 112 7.03 13.40 2.77
C PRO A 112 7.30 12.21 1.85
N ILE A 113 7.45 11.02 2.43
CA ILE A 113 7.61 9.75 1.73
C ILE A 113 6.65 8.75 2.34
N ASN A 114 5.86 8.08 1.49
CA ASN A 114 5.09 6.89 1.85
C ASN A 114 4.98 6.01 0.61
N LEU A 115 5.59 4.83 0.62
CA LEU A 115 5.66 3.94 -0.53
C LEU A 115 4.81 2.69 -0.26
N ALA A 116 4.11 2.22 -1.29
CA ALA A 116 3.37 0.96 -1.21
C ALA A 116 3.43 0.22 -2.54
N GLN A 117 3.35 -1.12 -2.50
CA GLN A 117 3.09 -1.92 -3.68
C GLN A 117 1.59 -2.22 -3.79
N HIS A 118 1.00 -1.92 -4.93
CA HIS A 118 -0.45 -1.96 -5.16
C HIS A 118 -0.88 -3.25 -5.89
N THR A 119 -0.44 -4.40 -5.38
CA THR A 119 -0.76 -5.72 -5.97
C THR A 119 -2.16 -6.18 -5.57
N TYR A 120 -2.96 -6.57 -6.57
CA TYR A 120 -4.26 -7.18 -6.38
C TYR A 120 -4.14 -8.70 -6.33
N TRP A 121 -4.66 -9.30 -5.26
CA TRP A 121 -4.61 -10.73 -5.05
C TRP A 121 -5.97 -11.39 -5.24
N ASN A 122 -6.00 -12.43 -6.06
CA ASN A 122 -7.06 -13.43 -6.01
C ASN A 122 -6.40 -14.82 -5.95
N LEU A 123 -6.38 -15.41 -4.75
CA LEU A 123 -5.70 -16.70 -4.52
C LEU A 123 -6.36 -17.88 -5.24
N ALA A 124 -7.63 -17.77 -5.66
CA ALA A 124 -8.27 -18.80 -6.49
C ALA A 124 -7.88 -18.69 -7.98
N GLY A 125 -7.19 -17.59 -8.36
CA GLY A 125 -6.72 -17.30 -9.71
C GLY A 125 -7.31 -16.00 -10.24
N HIS A 126 -6.58 -15.29 -11.09
CA HIS A 126 -6.94 -13.96 -11.59
C HIS A 126 -8.32 -13.89 -12.28
N ASN A 127 -8.80 -14.99 -12.85
CA ASN A 127 -10.09 -15.07 -13.54
C ASN A 127 -11.17 -15.84 -12.74
N SER A 128 -10.95 -16.05 -11.43
CA SER A 128 -11.87 -16.85 -10.59
C SER A 128 -13.05 -16.05 -10.01
N GLY A 129 -13.18 -14.78 -10.39
CA GLY A 129 -14.30 -13.92 -9.97
C GLY A 129 -14.05 -13.21 -8.64
N LYS A 130 -15.09 -13.13 -7.81
CA LYS A 130 -15.09 -12.34 -6.56
C LYS A 130 -14.23 -13.00 -5.47
N VAL A 131 -13.59 -12.19 -4.63
CA VAL A 131 -12.77 -12.64 -3.49
C VAL A 131 -13.58 -12.89 -2.21
N PHE A 132 -14.91 -12.91 -2.29
CA PHE A 132 -15.77 -12.93 -1.10
C PHE A 132 -15.65 -14.21 -0.26
N ASP A 133 -15.26 -15.31 -0.89
CA ASP A 133 -15.06 -16.60 -0.23
C ASP A 133 -13.64 -16.82 0.32
N HIS A 134 -12.70 -15.89 0.06
CA HIS A 134 -11.41 -15.90 0.74
C HIS A 134 -11.61 -15.61 2.23
N SER A 135 -10.85 -16.31 3.08
CA SER A 135 -10.76 -15.95 4.49
C SER A 135 -9.56 -15.05 4.73
N ILE A 136 -9.73 -14.05 5.58
CA ILE A 136 -8.68 -13.12 5.97
C ILE A 136 -8.61 -12.98 7.49
N GLN A 137 -7.40 -12.86 8.00
CA GLN A 137 -7.08 -12.39 9.33
C GLN A 137 -6.12 -11.20 9.19
N ILE A 138 -6.37 -10.11 9.93
CA ILE A 138 -5.54 -8.90 9.98
C ILE A 138 -5.11 -8.68 11.42
N TRP A 139 -3.81 -8.50 11.64
CA TRP A 139 -3.24 -8.12 12.93
C TRP A 139 -3.32 -6.60 13.10
N GLY A 140 -4.54 -6.09 13.26
CA GLY A 140 -4.81 -4.69 13.53
C GLY A 140 -6.15 -4.50 14.23
N SER A 141 -6.14 -3.93 15.42
CA SER A 141 -7.31 -3.75 16.29
C SER A 141 -8.01 -2.42 16.09
N GLN A 142 -7.45 -1.54 15.26
CA GLN A 142 -8.03 -0.24 14.94
C GLN A 142 -7.96 0.04 13.44
N ILE A 143 -8.88 0.85 12.94
CA ILE A 143 -8.80 1.48 11.63
C ILE A 143 -8.73 3.00 11.77
N THR A 144 -8.30 3.67 10.71
CA THR A 144 -8.54 5.11 10.53
C THR A 144 -9.86 5.28 9.77
N PRO A 145 -10.98 5.66 10.42
CA PRO A 145 -12.26 5.83 9.75
C PRO A 145 -12.18 7.02 8.78
N LEU A 146 -12.98 6.96 7.72
CA LEU A 146 -12.91 7.88 6.59
C LEU A 146 -14.12 8.81 6.55
N ASP A 147 -13.90 10.03 6.05
CA ASP A 147 -14.96 10.96 5.66
C ASP A 147 -15.53 10.61 4.27
N GLN A 148 -16.49 11.40 3.79
CA GLN A 148 -17.12 11.23 2.48
C GLN A 148 -16.16 11.35 1.28
N ASN A 149 -14.96 11.90 1.48
CA ASN A 149 -13.92 12.05 0.46
C ASN A 149 -12.80 11.01 0.62
N SER A 150 -13.03 9.96 1.43
CA SER A 150 -12.05 8.93 1.75
C SER A 150 -10.79 9.46 2.44
N ILE A 151 -10.91 10.54 3.22
CA ILE A 151 -9.83 11.08 4.06
C ILE A 151 -10.01 10.60 5.50
N PRO A 152 -8.94 10.14 6.19
CA PRO A 152 -8.99 9.83 7.60
C PRO A 152 -9.52 11.01 8.44
N THR A 153 -10.46 10.75 9.35
CA THR A 153 -11.00 11.78 10.25
C THR A 153 -9.97 12.29 11.27
N GLY A 154 -8.88 11.54 11.47
CA GLY A 154 -7.89 11.75 12.53
C GLY A 154 -8.11 10.87 13.76
N GLU A 155 -9.22 10.13 13.82
CA GLU A 155 -9.53 9.20 14.91
C GLU A 155 -8.96 7.80 14.65
N PHE A 156 -8.87 7.00 15.71
CA PHE A 156 -8.64 5.56 15.63
C PHE A 156 -9.86 4.82 16.17
N LEU A 157 -10.54 4.06 15.31
CA LEU A 157 -11.75 3.33 15.67
C LEU A 157 -11.40 1.86 15.96
N PRO A 158 -11.71 1.31 17.16
CA PRO A 158 -11.54 -0.11 17.43
C PRO A 158 -12.39 -0.97 16.50
N VAL A 159 -11.81 -2.05 15.97
CA VAL A 159 -12.51 -2.94 15.03
C VAL A 159 -13.42 -3.93 15.74
N LYS A 160 -13.17 -4.26 17.02
CA LYS A 160 -13.86 -5.31 17.76
C LYS A 160 -15.38 -5.16 17.68
N GLY A 161 -16.06 -6.20 17.18
CA GLY A 161 -17.52 -6.22 17.05
C GLY A 161 -18.09 -5.38 15.89
N SER A 162 -17.24 -4.79 15.05
CA SER A 162 -17.65 -4.08 13.83
C SER A 162 -17.49 -4.95 12.57
N CYS A 163 -17.93 -4.43 11.42
CA CYS A 163 -17.70 -5.06 10.12
C CYS A 163 -16.21 -5.11 9.71
N PHE A 164 -15.35 -4.37 10.40
CA PHE A 164 -13.88 -4.36 10.23
C PHE A 164 -13.17 -5.40 11.10
N ASP A 165 -13.88 -6.19 11.92
CA ASP A 165 -13.26 -7.14 12.85
C ASP A 165 -12.73 -8.41 12.15
N TYR A 166 -11.51 -8.31 11.62
CA TYR A 166 -10.72 -9.43 11.10
C TYR A 166 -9.56 -9.82 12.02
N THR A 167 -9.63 -9.48 13.31
CA THR A 167 -8.62 -9.91 14.30
C THR A 167 -8.56 -11.44 14.46
N SER A 168 -9.62 -12.11 14.05
CA SER A 168 -9.71 -13.56 13.82
C SER A 168 -10.10 -13.85 12.37
N GLU A 169 -9.69 -15.03 11.88
CA GLU A 169 -9.92 -15.45 10.50
C GLU A 169 -11.42 -15.54 10.17
N LYS A 170 -11.87 -14.78 9.16
CA LYS A 170 -13.26 -14.76 8.68
C LYS A 170 -13.31 -14.58 7.17
N LYS A 171 -14.38 -15.06 6.52
CA LYS A 171 -14.61 -14.80 5.09
C LYS A 171 -14.90 -13.31 4.86
N ILE A 172 -14.31 -12.76 3.80
CA ILE A 172 -14.49 -11.34 3.42
C ILE A 172 -15.97 -11.01 3.19
N GLY A 173 -16.70 -11.92 2.55
CA GLY A 173 -18.11 -11.74 2.19
C GLY A 173 -19.08 -11.65 3.38
N ILE A 174 -18.68 -12.06 4.58
CA ILE A 174 -19.57 -12.05 5.76
C ILE A 174 -19.96 -10.63 6.15
N SER A 175 -18.99 -9.72 6.16
CA SER A 175 -19.17 -8.37 6.69
C SER A 175 -19.12 -7.28 5.62
N ILE A 176 -18.72 -7.59 4.37
CA ILE A 176 -18.47 -6.56 3.34
C ILE A 176 -19.69 -5.69 3.04
N ASN A 177 -20.91 -6.24 3.08
CA ASN A 177 -22.14 -5.49 2.81
C ASN A 177 -22.53 -4.54 3.96
N GLN A 178 -21.89 -4.66 5.12
CA GLN A 178 -22.08 -3.78 6.27
C GLN A 178 -21.09 -2.61 6.26
N VAL A 179 -20.10 -2.63 5.37
CA VAL A 179 -19.13 -1.56 5.23
C VAL A 179 -19.77 -0.41 4.44
N PRO A 180 -19.73 0.84 4.94
CA PRO A 180 -20.19 1.98 4.17
C PRO A 180 -19.47 2.08 2.81
N GLY A 181 -20.21 2.37 1.75
CA GLY A 181 -19.66 2.51 0.39
C GLY A 181 -19.59 1.20 -0.38
N LEU A 182 -18.46 0.93 -1.06
CA LEU A 182 -18.29 -0.19 -2.00
C LEU A 182 -17.53 -1.39 -1.42
N GLY A 183 -17.16 -1.34 -0.13
CA GLY A 183 -16.38 -2.36 0.55
C GLY A 183 -15.20 -1.75 1.31
N TYR A 184 -14.18 -2.56 1.59
CA TYR A 184 -13.02 -2.14 2.35
C TYR A 184 -12.06 -1.29 1.49
N ASP A 185 -11.88 -0.03 1.88
CA ASP A 185 -10.80 0.87 1.41
C ASP A 185 -10.22 1.64 2.61
N HIS A 186 -9.94 0.93 3.72
CA HIS A 186 -9.55 1.54 5.00
C HIS A 186 -8.15 1.10 5.39
N ASN A 187 -7.38 2.02 5.98
CA ASN A 187 -6.12 1.68 6.61
C ASN A 187 -6.38 1.05 7.98
N TYR A 188 -5.87 -0.17 8.18
CA TYR A 188 -5.77 -0.81 9.48
C TYR A 188 -4.49 -0.35 10.18
N VAL A 189 -4.60 -0.01 11.46
CA VAL A 189 -3.45 0.23 12.34
C VAL A 189 -2.94 -1.12 12.81
N LEU A 190 -1.69 -1.45 12.47
CA LEU A 190 -1.16 -2.79 12.73
C LEU A 190 -0.69 -2.95 14.18
N ASP A 191 -1.28 -3.93 14.86
CA ASP A 191 -0.84 -4.37 16.18
C ASP A 191 0.26 -5.40 15.98
N CYS A 192 1.33 -5.33 16.77
CA CYS A 192 2.52 -6.16 16.58
C CYS A 192 2.21 -7.68 16.53
N GLY A 193 2.12 -8.25 15.32
CA GLY A 193 1.96 -9.69 15.08
C GLY A 193 3.26 -10.48 15.30
N GLU A 194 3.29 -11.74 14.86
CA GLU A 194 4.52 -12.55 14.84
C GLU A 194 5.64 -11.80 14.11
N VAL A 195 6.82 -11.71 14.73
CA VAL A 195 7.98 -11.02 14.16
C VAL A 195 8.91 -12.03 13.49
N LYS A 196 9.24 -11.79 12.22
CA LYS A 196 10.22 -12.58 11.44
C LYS A 196 11.13 -11.64 10.67
N SER A 197 12.45 -11.80 10.87
CA SER A 197 13.47 -10.99 10.18
C SER A 197 13.24 -9.47 10.28
N GLY A 198 12.76 -9.00 11.44
CA GLY A 198 12.44 -7.58 11.69
C GLY A 198 11.06 -7.12 11.20
N LEU A 199 10.31 -7.97 10.49
CA LEU A 199 8.98 -7.64 9.97
C LEU A 199 7.88 -8.24 10.86
N LYS A 200 6.75 -7.56 10.98
CA LYS A 200 5.55 -8.03 11.70
C LYS A 200 4.56 -8.65 10.72
N CYS A 201 3.95 -9.77 11.09
CA CYS A 201 2.84 -10.36 10.34
C CYS A 201 1.64 -9.40 10.38
N ALA A 202 1.24 -8.88 9.22
CA ALA A 202 0.15 -7.91 9.07
C ALA A 202 -1.17 -8.60 8.70
N ALA A 203 -1.11 -9.59 7.82
CA ALA A 203 -2.31 -10.28 7.36
C ALA A 203 -2.03 -11.71 6.88
N LYS A 204 -3.07 -12.53 6.94
CA LYS A 204 -3.10 -13.88 6.39
C LYS A 204 -4.39 -14.04 5.60
N VAL A 205 -4.26 -14.48 4.35
CA VAL A 205 -5.37 -14.70 3.43
C VAL A 205 -5.34 -16.15 2.94
N LYS A 206 -6.48 -16.83 2.93
CA LYS A 206 -6.61 -18.15 2.32
C LYS A 206 -7.58 -18.12 1.15
N ASP A 207 -7.33 -18.95 0.14
CA ASP A 207 -8.30 -19.20 -0.91
C ASP A 207 -9.54 -19.93 -0.35
N PRO A 208 -10.66 -19.99 -1.12
CA PRO A 208 -11.89 -20.63 -0.66
C PRO A 208 -11.75 -22.11 -0.26
N PHE A 209 -10.75 -22.81 -0.82
CA PHE A 209 -10.49 -24.22 -0.54
C PHE A 209 -9.40 -24.44 0.52
N GLY A 210 -8.73 -23.37 0.99
CA GLY A 210 -7.61 -23.46 1.94
C GLY A 210 -6.32 -24.07 1.37
N SER A 211 -6.25 -24.28 0.05
CA SER A 211 -5.11 -24.84 -0.66
C SER A 211 -3.95 -23.87 -0.86
N ARG A 212 -4.22 -22.56 -0.82
CA ARG A 212 -3.27 -21.47 -1.01
C ARG A 212 -3.39 -20.48 0.13
N VAL A 213 -2.25 -20.10 0.69
CA VAL A 213 -2.17 -19.13 1.79
C VAL A 213 -1.20 -18.03 1.39
N LEU A 214 -1.71 -16.80 1.38
CA LEU A 214 -0.89 -15.58 1.34
C LEU A 214 -0.80 -15.03 2.75
N ASN A 215 0.34 -14.46 3.04
CA ASN A 215 0.84 -14.26 4.37
C ASN A 215 1.73 -13.02 4.16
N VAL A 216 1.40 -11.91 4.81
CA VAL A 216 1.96 -10.58 4.54
C VAL A 216 2.70 -10.11 5.78
N TRP A 217 3.97 -9.74 5.60
CA TRP A 217 4.80 -9.18 6.67
C TRP A 217 5.32 -7.82 6.24
N THR A 218 5.35 -6.88 7.18
CA THR A 218 5.79 -5.51 6.92
C THR A 218 6.37 -4.89 8.19
N ASP A 219 7.20 -3.87 8.00
CA ASP A 219 7.64 -2.93 9.03
C ASP A 219 6.78 -1.64 9.04
N ALA A 220 5.85 -1.50 8.10
CA ALA A 220 4.91 -0.38 8.03
C ALA A 220 3.95 -0.36 9.23
N PRO A 221 3.49 0.83 9.66
CA PRO A 221 2.54 0.96 10.77
C PRO A 221 1.09 0.64 10.38
N GLY A 222 0.80 0.53 9.09
CA GLY A 222 -0.55 0.34 8.57
C GLY A 222 -0.59 -0.44 7.26
N MET A 223 -1.79 -0.92 6.91
CA MET A 223 -2.09 -1.66 5.68
C MET A 223 -3.47 -1.27 5.15
#